data_AF-A0A6L9G8G7-F1
#
_entry.id   AF-A0A6L9G8G7-F1
#
_cell.length_a   1.000
_cell.length_b   1.000
_cell.length_c   1.000
_cell.angle_alpha   90.00
_cell.angle_beta   90.00
_cell.angle_gamma   90.00
#
_symmetry.space_group_name_H-M   'P 1'
#
loop_
_entity.id
_entity.type
_entity.pdbx_description
1 polymer ?
#
loop_
_entity_poly.entity_id
_entity_poly.type
_entity_poly.pdbx_seq_one_letter_code
_entity_poly.pdbx_strand_id
1 'polypeptide(L)'
;NKAYGELGGHVASYASAAELFEIGFNHFFRGNDDGGGDLVFFQPHSAPGVYARAFLEGRMDADRLAHYRQETSEPGLCSYPHPWLMPEFWQVPTGSMGIGPLAAVYQARFMR
;
A
#
# COMPACT_ATOMS: atom_id res chain seq x y z
N ASN A 1 17.31 3.44 -1.77
CA ASN A 1 18.05 4.42 -0.92
C ASN A 1 19.56 4.43 -1.05
N LYS A 2 20.22 3.50 -1.77
CA LYS A 2 21.67 3.62 -2.02
C LYS A 2 22.02 4.60 -3.16
N ALA A 3 21.16 4.70 -4.18
CA ALA A 3 21.38 5.58 -5.34
C ALA A 3 21.04 7.05 -5.04
N TYR A 4 19.98 7.30 -4.25
CA TYR A 4 19.53 8.65 -3.88
C TYR A 4 19.08 8.63 -2.42
N GLY A 5 19.84 9.30 -1.55
CA GLY A 5 19.59 9.31 -0.10
C GLY A 5 18.35 10.12 0.32
N GLU A 6 17.99 11.13 -0.47
CA GLU A 6 16.91 12.07 -0.14
C GLU A 6 15.51 11.55 -0.48
N LEU A 7 15.41 10.45 -1.24
CA LEU A 7 14.11 9.83 -1.56
C LEU A 7 13.34 9.42 -0.29
N GLY A 8 14.04 9.05 0.78
CA GLY A 8 13.44 8.64 2.05
C GLY A 8 12.78 7.26 2.00
N GLY A 9 11.78 7.05 2.86
CA GLY A 9 11.10 5.75 3.02
C GLY A 9 11.31 5.16 4.41
N HIS A 10 10.36 4.31 4.83
CA HIS A 10 10.33 3.75 6.18
C HIS A 10 10.41 2.23 6.11
N VAL A 11 11.37 1.64 6.82
CA VAL A 11 11.52 0.18 6.92
C VAL A 11 10.97 -0.34 8.24
N ALA A 12 11.24 0.39 9.34
CA ALA A 12 10.88 -0.02 10.69
C ALA A 12 9.36 -0.20 10.88
N SER A 13 8.53 0.68 10.30
CA SER A 13 7.07 0.62 10.46
C SER A 13 6.49 -0.70 9.95
N TYR A 14 6.82 -1.09 8.71
CA TYR A 14 6.35 -2.38 8.19
C TYR A 14 6.99 -3.54 8.96
N ALA A 15 8.29 -3.48 9.26
CA ALA A 15 8.96 -4.56 10.00
C ALA A 15 8.30 -4.84 11.36
N SER A 16 7.82 -3.81 12.07
CA SER A 16 7.11 -3.97 13.35
C SER A 16 5.69 -4.55 13.22
N ALA A 17 5.08 -4.49 12.03
CA ALA A 17 3.71 -4.90 11.77
C ALA A 17 3.59 -6.03 10.74
N ALA A 18 4.72 -6.58 10.27
CA ALA A 18 4.75 -7.54 9.16
C ALA A 18 3.91 -8.78 9.49
N GLU A 19 4.06 -9.33 10.69
CA GLU A 19 3.29 -10.51 11.14
C GLU A 19 1.77 -10.24 11.10
N LEU A 20 1.33 -9.05 11.54
CA LEU A 20 -0.10 -8.69 11.52
C LEU A 20 -0.63 -8.61 10.09
N PHE A 21 0.13 -8.01 9.18
CA PHE A 21 -0.25 -7.97 7.77
C PHE A 21 -0.26 -9.36 7.15
N GLU A 22 0.74 -10.19 7.41
CA GLU A 22 0.84 -11.54 6.84
C GLU A 22 -0.29 -12.45 7.33
N ILE A 23 -0.65 -12.39 8.61
CA ILE A 23 -1.85 -13.06 9.11
C ILE A 23 -3.09 -12.56 8.38
N GLY A 24 -3.23 -11.23 8.25
CA GLY A 24 -4.31 -10.58 7.51
C GLY A 24 -4.44 -11.13 6.09
N PHE A 25 -3.39 -11.09 5.31
CA PHE A 25 -3.41 -11.53 3.92
C PHE A 25 -3.61 -13.05 3.75
N ASN A 26 -3.00 -13.89 4.59
CA ASN A 26 -3.07 -15.34 4.42
C ASN A 26 -4.39 -15.94 4.93
N HIS A 27 -5.09 -15.26 5.83
CA HIS A 27 -6.24 -15.84 6.52
C HIS A 27 -7.52 -14.99 6.55
N PHE A 28 -7.45 -13.67 6.31
CA PHE A 28 -8.58 -12.78 6.52
C PHE A 28 -8.95 -11.94 5.29
N PHE A 29 -8.01 -11.20 4.71
CA PHE A 29 -8.28 -10.22 3.67
C PHE A 29 -8.83 -10.88 2.41
N ARG A 30 -10.00 -10.40 1.98
CA ARG A 30 -10.69 -10.88 0.78
C ARG A 30 -10.39 -9.96 -0.41
N GLY A 31 -9.90 -10.55 -1.50
CA GLY A 31 -9.74 -9.88 -2.78
C GLY A 31 -11.10 -9.48 -3.39
N ASN A 32 -11.08 -8.57 -4.37
CA ASN A 32 -12.30 -7.99 -4.95
C ASN A 32 -12.66 -8.54 -6.34
N ASP A 33 -12.20 -9.75 -6.70
CA ASP A 33 -12.41 -10.31 -8.04
C ASP A 33 -13.90 -10.58 -8.35
N ASP A 34 -14.68 -11.00 -7.34
CA ASP A 34 -16.11 -11.31 -7.46
C ASP A 34 -17.03 -10.18 -6.96
N GLY A 35 -16.46 -9.02 -6.62
CA GLY A 35 -17.14 -7.93 -5.91
C GLY A 35 -17.34 -8.22 -4.42
N GLY A 36 -17.22 -7.19 -3.59
CA GLY A 36 -17.39 -7.30 -2.13
C GLY A 36 -16.12 -7.72 -1.38
N GLY A 37 -14.94 -7.41 -1.94
CA GLY A 37 -13.67 -7.55 -1.23
C GLY A 37 -13.57 -6.63 0.00
N ASP A 38 -12.65 -6.95 0.90
CA ASP A 38 -12.41 -6.13 2.08
C ASP A 38 -11.73 -4.81 1.71
N LEU A 39 -12.16 -3.72 2.33
CA LEU A 39 -11.50 -2.43 2.16
C LEU A 39 -10.46 -2.22 3.26
N VAL A 40 -9.19 -2.45 2.93
CA VAL A 40 -8.07 -2.36 3.88
C VAL A 40 -7.42 -0.97 3.83
N PHE A 41 -7.51 -0.23 4.94
CA PHE A 41 -6.87 1.06 5.13
C PHE A 41 -5.41 0.88 5.60
N PHE A 42 -4.53 0.53 4.67
CA PHE A 42 -3.11 0.29 4.98
C PHE A 42 -2.45 1.51 5.64
N GLN A 43 -1.61 1.27 6.64
CA GLN A 43 -0.76 2.32 7.21
C GLN A 43 0.19 2.85 6.12
N PRO A 44 0.24 4.16 5.87
CA PRO A 44 0.90 4.70 4.67
C PRO A 44 2.40 4.39 4.63
N HIS A 45 3.08 4.56 5.76
CA HIS A 45 4.52 4.32 5.88
C HIS A 45 4.92 2.84 5.76
N SER A 46 3.95 1.93 5.72
CA SER A 46 4.16 0.50 5.55
C SER A 46 4.05 0.06 4.08
N ALA A 47 3.82 1.01 3.15
CA ALA A 47 3.75 0.76 1.70
C ALA A 47 4.92 -0.06 1.13
N PRO A 48 6.20 0.12 1.53
CA PRO A 48 7.29 -0.70 1.00
C PRO A 48 7.09 -2.21 1.18
N GLY A 49 6.49 -2.65 2.29
CA GLY A 49 6.22 -4.06 2.50
C GLY A 49 5.04 -4.58 1.68
N VAL A 50 4.02 -3.74 1.45
CA VAL A 50 2.93 -4.08 0.51
C VAL A 50 3.46 -4.23 -0.92
N TYR A 51 4.37 -3.35 -1.35
CA TYR A 51 5.05 -3.50 -2.65
C TYR A 51 5.93 -4.75 -2.72
N ALA A 52 6.67 -5.05 -1.66
CA ALA A 52 7.49 -6.26 -1.59
C ALA A 52 6.63 -7.54 -1.73
N ARG A 53 5.48 -7.58 -1.05
CA ARG A 53 4.52 -8.67 -1.21
C ARG A 53 3.98 -8.76 -2.63
N ALA A 54 3.51 -7.64 -3.19
CA ALA A 54 2.97 -7.61 -4.56
C ALA A 54 3.99 -8.09 -5.60
N PHE A 55 5.27 -7.78 -5.42
CA PHE A 55 6.36 -8.31 -6.23
C PHE A 55 6.51 -9.83 -6.08
N LEU A 56 6.49 -10.36 -4.86
CA LEU A 56 6.56 -11.81 -4.60
C LEU A 56 5.36 -12.57 -5.17
N GLU A 57 4.19 -11.92 -5.22
CA GLU A 57 2.97 -12.45 -5.85
C GLU A 57 2.99 -12.34 -7.39
N GLY A 58 4.05 -11.78 -7.98
CA GLY A 58 4.17 -11.61 -9.43
C GLY A 58 3.30 -10.51 -10.02
N ARG A 59 2.75 -9.60 -9.19
CA ARG A 59 1.90 -8.48 -9.62
C ARG A 59 2.70 -7.23 -10.01
N MET A 60 4.00 -7.25 -9.79
CA MET A 60 4.92 -6.14 -10.03
C MET A 60 6.28 -6.69 -10.44
N ASP A 61 6.97 -6.01 -11.36
CA ASP A 61 8.32 -6.36 -11.76
C ASP A 61 9.39 -5.68 -10.89
N ALA A 62 10.64 -6.10 -11.07
CA ALA A 62 11.78 -5.51 -10.37
C ALA A 62 12.08 -4.07 -10.82
N ASP A 63 11.64 -3.66 -12.01
CA ASP A 63 11.92 -2.34 -12.56
C ASP A 63 11.10 -1.26 -11.83
N ARG A 64 9.82 -1.52 -11.56
CA ARG A 64 9.00 -0.66 -10.68
C ARG A 64 9.61 -0.51 -9.28
N LEU A 65 10.11 -1.60 -8.68
CA LEU A 65 10.76 -1.53 -7.37
C LEU A 65 12.04 -0.68 -7.39
N ALA A 66 12.82 -0.73 -8.47
CA ALA A 66 14.02 0.10 -8.64
C ALA A 66 13.67 1.60 -8.68
N HIS A 67 12.48 1.94 -9.15
CA HIS A 67 11.94 3.30 -9.24
C HIS A 67 11.00 3.67 -8.07
N TYR A 68 11.17 3.05 -6.90
CA TYR A 68 10.44 3.47 -5.71
C TYR A 68 10.67 4.96 -5.40
N ARG A 69 9.56 5.71 -5.24
CA ARG A 69 9.50 7.18 -5.07
C ARG A 69 10.02 8.01 -6.24
N GLN A 70 10.14 7.40 -7.41
CA GLN A 70 10.54 8.07 -8.65
C GLN A 70 9.42 7.88 -9.68
N GLU A 71 8.50 8.84 -9.73
CA GLU A 71 7.19 8.67 -10.40
C GLU A 71 7.03 9.55 -11.64
N THR A 72 7.96 10.50 -11.86
CA THR A 72 7.89 11.45 -12.98
C THR A 72 8.16 10.82 -14.34
N SER A 73 8.78 9.64 -14.37
CA SER A 73 9.04 8.83 -15.54
C SER A 73 8.60 7.39 -15.26
N GLU A 74 7.89 6.76 -16.19
CA GLU A 74 7.49 5.36 -16.03
C GLU A 74 8.66 4.40 -16.32
N PRO A 75 8.75 3.26 -15.59
CA PRO A 75 7.87 2.83 -14.50
C PRO A 75 8.24 3.47 -13.15
N GLY A 76 7.26 3.65 -12.24
CA GLY A 76 7.49 4.23 -10.90
C GLY A 76 6.51 3.73 -9.84
N LEU A 77 6.86 3.93 -8.56
CA LEU A 77 5.98 3.63 -7.42
C LEU A 77 5.84 4.85 -6.50
N CYS A 78 4.60 5.15 -6.13
CA CYS A 78 4.31 6.24 -5.22
C CYS A 78 4.76 5.94 -3.79
N SER A 79 5.03 7.00 -3.04
CA SER A 79 5.58 6.89 -1.68
C SER A 79 4.63 6.24 -0.67
N TYR A 80 3.32 6.45 -0.83
CA TYR A 80 2.23 6.07 0.08
C TYR A 80 0.97 5.71 -0.73
N PRO A 81 -0.08 5.13 -0.12
CA PRO A 81 -1.33 4.82 -0.81
C PRO A 81 -1.95 6.05 -1.47
N HIS A 82 -1.83 6.13 -2.79
CA HIS A 82 -2.28 7.28 -3.59
C HIS A 82 -3.02 6.79 -4.85
N PRO A 83 -4.34 6.58 -4.76
CA PRO A 83 -5.15 6.06 -5.87
C PRO A 83 -5.05 6.90 -7.14
N TRP A 84 -4.85 8.22 -7.03
CA TRP A 84 -4.67 9.06 -8.22
C TRP A 84 -3.34 8.80 -8.97
N LEU A 85 -2.28 8.38 -8.27
CA LEU A 85 -0.97 8.08 -8.88
C LEU A 85 -0.89 6.63 -9.36
N MET A 86 -1.55 5.71 -8.64
CA MET A 86 -1.58 4.29 -8.96
C MET A 86 -3.02 3.74 -8.86
N PRO A 87 -3.89 4.06 -9.83
CA PRO A 87 -5.33 3.76 -9.77
C PRO A 87 -5.66 2.27 -9.75
N GLU A 88 -4.83 1.44 -10.38
CA GLU A 88 -5.01 -0.01 -10.44
C GLU A 88 -4.39 -0.75 -9.25
N PHE A 89 -3.83 -0.02 -8.26
CA PHE A 89 -3.13 -0.62 -7.11
C PHE A 89 -3.68 -0.13 -5.77
N TRP A 90 -3.74 1.19 -5.55
CA TRP A 90 -4.18 1.75 -4.28
C TRP A 90 -5.65 2.16 -4.34
N GLN A 91 -6.41 1.83 -3.29
CA GLN A 91 -7.84 2.13 -3.22
C GLN A 91 -8.17 3.33 -2.32
N VAL A 92 -7.50 3.43 -1.16
CA VAL A 92 -7.82 4.45 -0.13
C VAL A 92 -6.58 5.24 0.28
N PRO A 93 -6.62 6.59 0.26
CA PRO A 93 -5.48 7.39 0.69
C PRO A 93 -5.41 7.47 2.22
N THR A 94 -4.24 7.14 2.78
CA THR A 94 -4.02 7.13 4.24
C THR A 94 -2.81 7.95 4.69
N GLY A 95 -2.14 8.64 3.75
CA GLY A 95 -0.90 9.39 3.98
C GLY A 95 -1.00 10.50 5.04
N SER A 96 -2.19 11.10 5.20
CA SER A 96 -2.46 12.07 6.26
C SER A 96 -3.05 11.38 7.49
N MET A 97 -2.26 11.33 8.55
CA MET A 97 -2.64 10.64 9.79
C MET A 97 -3.92 11.24 10.39
N GLY A 98 -4.83 10.38 10.85
CA GLY A 98 -6.13 10.77 11.42
C GLY A 98 -7.29 10.72 10.41
N ILE A 99 -7.05 10.96 9.12
CA ILE A 99 -8.10 10.87 8.09
C ILE A 99 -8.53 9.42 7.87
N GLY A 100 -7.57 8.49 7.79
CA GLY A 100 -7.83 7.07 7.55
C GLY A 100 -8.82 6.44 8.55
N PRO A 101 -8.59 6.53 9.87
CA PRO A 101 -9.51 5.98 10.87
C PRO A 101 -10.93 6.57 10.80
N LEU A 102 -11.05 7.90 10.67
CA LEU A 102 -12.35 8.55 10.56
C LEU A 102 -13.09 8.10 9.28
N ALA A 103 -12.39 8.10 8.15
CA ALA A 103 -12.93 7.64 6.87
C ALA A 103 -13.36 6.17 6.95
N ALA A 104 -12.57 5.29 7.57
CA ALA A 104 -12.90 3.88 7.72
C ALA A 104 -14.21 3.66 8.50
N VAL A 105 -14.44 4.43 9.57
CA VAL A 105 -15.71 4.38 10.34
C VAL A 105 -16.90 4.78 9.46
N TYR A 106 -16.79 5.89 8.72
CA TYR A 106 -17.87 6.34 7.85
C TYR A 106 -18.07 5.43 6.63
N GLN A 107 -17.00 4.85 6.11
CA GLN A 107 -17.04 3.90 5.00
C GLN A 107 -17.73 2.60 5.42
N ALA A 108 -17.38 2.06 6.59
CA ALA A 108 -18.08 0.90 7.15
C ALA A 108 -19.57 1.18 7.42
N ARG A 109 -19.92 2.42 7.81
CA ARG A 109 -21.31 2.85 7.94
C ARG A 109 -22.03 2.91 6.58
N PHE A 110 -21.36 3.37 5.53
CA PHE A 110 -21.93 3.49 4.19
C PHE A 110 -22.15 2.13 3.51
N MET A 111 -21.33 1.13 3.85
CA MET A 111 -21.43 -0.23 3.32
C MET A 111 -22.50 -1.10 4.01
N ARG A 112 -23.20 -0.56 5.02
CA ARG A 112 -24.38 -1.19 5.62
C ARG A 112 -25.63 -0.75 4.88
#